data_AF-K0DW89-F1
#
_entry.id   AF-K0DW89-F1
#
_cell.length_a   1.000
_cell.length_b   1.000
_cell.length_c   1.000
_cell.angle_alpha   90.00
_cell.angle_beta   90.00
_cell.angle_gamma   90.00
#
_symmetry.space_group_name_H-M   'P 1'
#
loop_
_entity.id
_entity.type
_entity.pdbx_description
1 polymer ?
#
loop_
_entity_poly.entity_id
_entity_poly.type
_entity_poly.pdbx_seq_one_letter_code
_entity_poly.pdbx_strand_id
1 'polypeptide(L)'
;MSVVAANAVSGAAHSFSNRDGGLDAARIIASGALPPWFPAVEIDGAWYRDGSLATAAPMRHLVANAPAATRTTILRADLWSCDGPLADNLGDVVGIDYERSPCEAHFKDSQFGKTAIDEHWANGRHAAETALSQIDTA
;
A
#
# COMPACT_ATOMS: atom_id res chain seq x y z
N MET A 1 -15.31 -1.34 -1.22
CA MET A 1 -13.97 -0.71 -1.22
C MET A 1 -13.67 -0.29 0.20
N SER A 2 -12.44 -0.53 0.65
CA SER A 2 -11.95 -0.02 1.92
C SER A 2 -10.55 0.54 1.77
N VAL A 3 -10.18 1.44 2.67
CA VAL A 3 -8.84 2.02 2.81
C VAL A 3 -8.43 1.94 4.29
N VAL A 4 -7.14 1.97 4.57
CA VAL A 4 -6.63 1.85 5.94
C VAL A 4 -5.79 3.07 6.26
N ALA A 5 -6.03 3.68 7.41
CA ALA A 5 -5.22 4.77 7.94
C ALA A 5 -4.77 4.45 9.36
N ALA A 6 -3.66 5.03 9.80
CA ALA A 6 -3.17 4.93 11.16
C ALA A 6 -3.61 6.15 11.97
N ASN A 7 -4.20 5.95 13.14
CA ASN A 7 -4.47 7.05 14.07
C ASN A 7 -3.13 7.64 14.54
N ALA A 8 -2.95 8.95 14.38
CA ALA A 8 -1.69 9.63 14.61
C ALA A 8 -1.28 9.70 16.10
N VAL A 9 -2.22 9.51 17.03
CA VAL A 9 -1.97 9.53 18.47
C VAL A 9 -1.75 8.12 19.01
N SER A 10 -2.67 7.19 18.71
CA SER A 10 -2.61 5.83 19.25
C SER A 10 -1.78 4.85 18.43
N GLY A 11 -1.46 5.19 17.17
CA GLY A 11 -0.82 4.28 16.22
C GLY A 11 -1.73 3.16 15.71
N ALA A 12 -2.99 3.11 16.14
CA ALA A 12 -3.91 2.04 15.76
C ALA A 12 -4.33 2.16 14.29
N ALA A 13 -4.33 1.03 13.57
CA ALA A 13 -4.90 0.95 12.23
C ALA A 13 -6.43 1.02 12.29
N HIS A 14 -7.02 1.83 11.41
CA HIS A 14 -8.45 1.99 11.25
C HIS A 14 -8.85 1.77 9.78
N SER A 15 -9.87 0.95 9.55
CA SER A 15 -10.38 0.64 8.21
C SER A 15 -11.62 1.48 7.93
N PHE A 16 -11.58 2.27 6.86
CA PHE A 16 -12.72 3.03 6.36
C PHE A 16 -13.30 2.29 5.16
N SER A 17 -14.61 2.06 5.17
CA SER A 17 -15.29 1.21 4.18
C SER A 17 -16.53 1.90 3.65
N ASN A 18 -16.78 1.75 2.35
CA ASN A 18 -18.01 2.23 1.74
C ASN A 18 -19.23 1.37 2.10
N ARG A 19 -19.04 0.16 2.67
CA ARG A 19 -20.14 -0.69 3.15
C ARG A 19 -20.84 -0.08 4.37
N ASP A 20 -20.09 0.69 5.15
CA ASP A 20 -20.56 1.27 6.41
C ASP A 20 -20.89 2.76 6.25
N GLY A 21 -20.98 3.25 5.00
CA GLY A 21 -21.27 4.66 4.65
C GLY A 21 -20.15 5.65 4.95
N GLY A 22 -19.01 5.18 5.49
CA GLY A 22 -17.91 6.02 5.96
C GLY A 22 -16.71 6.07 5.03
N LEU A 23 -16.89 6.22 3.71
CA LEU A 23 -15.76 6.43 2.79
C LEU A 23 -16.00 7.67 1.91
N ASP A 24 -15.16 8.69 2.13
CA ASP A 24 -15.14 9.95 1.40
C ASP A 24 -13.70 10.33 1.03
N ALA A 25 -13.54 11.47 0.36
CA ALA A 25 -12.24 11.95 -0.09
C ALA A 25 -11.24 12.13 1.08
N ALA A 26 -11.69 12.65 2.22
CA ALA A 26 -10.83 12.85 3.39
C ALA A 26 -10.23 11.52 3.89
N ARG A 27 -11.05 10.47 3.96
CA ARG A 27 -10.62 9.13 4.39
C ARG A 27 -9.68 8.47 3.38
N ILE A 28 -9.86 8.73 2.08
CA ILE A 28 -8.93 8.29 1.04
C ILE A 28 -7.58 9.03 1.17
N ILE A 29 -7.60 10.35 1.34
CA ILE A 29 -6.38 11.15 1.49
C ILE A 29 -5.62 10.73 2.76
N ALA A 30 -6.32 10.50 3.88
CA ALA A 30 -5.71 10.03 5.12
C ALA A 30 -4.94 8.71 4.94
N SER A 31 -5.49 7.78 4.15
CA SER A 31 -4.86 6.49 3.88
C SER A 31 -3.53 6.59 3.13
N GLY A 32 -3.30 7.67 2.37
CA GLY A 32 -2.06 7.92 1.63
C GLY A 32 -1.21 9.06 2.20
N ALA A 33 -1.55 9.56 3.39
CA ALA A 33 -0.88 10.70 4.01
C ALA A 33 0.43 10.26 4.70
N LEU A 34 1.44 9.89 3.90
CA LEU A 34 2.71 9.35 4.37
C LEU A 34 3.66 10.48 4.83
N PRO A 35 4.13 10.45 6.09
CA PRO A 35 5.15 11.37 6.58
C PRO A 35 6.53 11.07 5.97
N PRO A 36 7.37 12.09 5.70
CA PRO A 36 7.16 13.51 5.94
C PRO A 36 6.39 14.26 4.84
N TRP A 37 6.08 13.60 3.71
CA TRP A 37 5.59 14.25 2.50
C TRP A 37 4.18 14.84 2.64
N PHE A 38 3.31 14.20 3.40
CA PHE A 38 1.94 14.66 3.61
C PHE A 38 1.58 14.78 5.10
N PRO A 39 0.87 15.85 5.50
CA PRO A 39 0.40 16.01 6.86
C PRO A 39 -0.73 15.03 7.19
N ALA A 40 -0.93 14.78 8.48
CA ALA A 40 -2.11 14.04 8.94
C ALA A 40 -3.40 14.74 8.52
N VAL A 41 -4.46 13.95 8.31
CA VAL A 41 -5.80 14.42 7.98
C VAL A 41 -6.71 14.26 9.20
N GLU A 42 -7.47 15.30 9.53
CA GLU A 42 -8.47 15.25 10.59
C GLU A 42 -9.78 14.64 10.06
N ILE A 43 -10.29 13.63 10.76
CA ILE A 43 -11.56 12.94 10.47
C ILE A 43 -12.28 12.76 11.81
N ASP A 44 -13.48 13.34 11.92
CA ASP A 44 -14.35 13.21 13.10
C ASP A 44 -13.64 13.57 14.43
N GLY A 45 -12.77 14.59 14.42
CA GLY A 45 -12.01 15.06 15.59
C GLY A 45 -10.77 14.23 15.94
N ALA A 46 -10.42 13.22 15.13
CA ALA A 46 -9.19 12.44 15.28
C ALA A 46 -8.28 12.62 14.06
N TRP A 47 -6.97 12.52 14.29
CA TRP A 47 -5.96 12.70 13.24
C TRP A 47 -5.48 11.36 12.70
N TYR A 48 -5.38 11.24 11.38
CA TYR A 48 -4.99 10.02 10.69
C TYR A 48 -3.86 10.26 9.68
N ARG A 49 -2.98 9.26 9.51
CA ARG A 49 -1.87 9.21 8.55
C ARG A 49 -1.90 7.89 7.79
N ASP A 50 -0.98 7.74 6.84
CA ASP A 50 -0.87 6.55 6.00
C ASP A 50 -0.97 5.23 6.79
N GLY A 51 -1.77 4.29 6.29
CA GLY A 51 -2.05 3.02 6.97
C GLY A 51 -0.88 2.05 6.98
N SER A 52 0.07 2.15 6.04
CA SER A 52 1.25 1.30 5.99
C SER A 52 2.11 1.42 7.25
N LEU A 53 2.09 2.58 7.92
CA LEU A 53 2.78 2.81 9.20
C LEU A 53 2.27 1.91 10.33
N ALA A 54 1.03 1.44 10.27
CA ALA A 54 0.43 0.58 11.28
C ALA A 54 0.21 -0.87 10.78
N THR A 55 0.01 -1.05 9.48
CA THR A 55 -0.16 -2.36 8.85
C THR A 55 0.15 -2.30 7.36
N ALA A 56 1.33 -2.77 6.98
CA ALA A 56 1.59 -3.14 5.59
C ALA A 56 0.71 -4.35 5.23
N ALA A 57 -0.06 -4.26 4.14
CA ALA A 57 -1.01 -5.27 3.66
C ALA A 57 -1.97 -5.79 4.75
N PRO A 58 -3.22 -5.30 4.84
CA PRO A 58 -4.14 -5.59 5.95
C PRO A 58 -4.73 -7.02 5.90
N MET A 59 -3.89 -8.05 5.74
CA MET A 59 -4.26 -9.47 5.65
C MET A 59 -5.11 -9.89 6.83
N ARG A 60 -4.79 -9.44 8.05
CA ARG A 60 -5.60 -9.70 9.25
C ARG A 60 -7.05 -9.23 9.09
N HIS A 61 -7.24 -8.06 8.49
CA HIS A 61 -8.57 -7.49 8.25
C HIS A 61 -9.27 -8.22 7.11
N LEU A 62 -8.55 -8.56 6.03
CA LEU A 62 -9.10 -9.31 4.90
C LEU A 62 -9.58 -10.71 5.32
N VAL A 63 -8.77 -11.43 6.10
CA VAL A 63 -9.14 -12.76 6.62
C VAL A 63 -10.31 -12.68 7.60
N ALA A 64 -10.31 -11.70 8.51
CA ALA A 64 -11.40 -11.52 9.47
C ALA A 64 -12.75 -11.16 8.80
N ASN A 65 -12.72 -10.55 7.62
CA ASN A 65 -13.92 -10.15 6.87
C ASN A 65 -14.22 -11.06 5.67
N ALA A 66 -13.46 -12.12 5.46
CA ALA A 66 -13.73 -13.11 4.42
C ALA A 66 -15.00 -13.88 4.76
N PRO A 67 -15.93 -14.12 3.80
CA PRO A 67 -17.13 -14.88 4.08
C PRO A 67 -16.77 -16.34 4.42
N ALA A 68 -17.22 -16.81 5.58
CA ALA A 68 -16.86 -18.13 6.11
C ALA A 68 -17.30 -19.31 5.21
N ALA A 69 -18.34 -19.12 4.41
CA ALA A 69 -18.95 -20.18 3.59
C ALA A 69 -18.36 -20.30 2.18
N THR A 70 -17.40 -19.44 1.79
CA THR A 70 -16.88 -19.40 0.42
C THR A 70 -15.36 -19.37 0.40
N ARG A 71 -14.76 -20.14 -0.52
CA ARG A 71 -13.33 -20.06 -0.80
C ARG A 71 -13.00 -18.61 -1.19
N THR A 72 -12.11 -17.99 -0.43
CA THR A 72 -11.65 -16.62 -0.65
C THR A 72 -10.19 -16.67 -1.08
N THR A 73 -9.90 -16.25 -2.31
CA THR A 73 -8.52 -16.10 -2.81
C THR A 73 -8.09 -14.66 -2.60
N ILE A 74 -6.94 -14.46 -1.92
CA ILE A 74 -6.36 -13.13 -1.68
C ILE A 74 -5.17 -12.95 -2.60
N LEU A 75 -5.25 -11.95 -3.47
CA LEU A 75 -4.12 -11.50 -4.30
C LEU A 75 -3.42 -10.34 -3.59
N ARG A 76 -2.11 -10.47 -3.38
CA ARG A 76 -1.27 -9.43 -2.79
C ARG A 76 -0.28 -8.94 -3.84
N ALA A 77 -0.25 -7.63 -4.04
CA ALA A 77 0.76 -6.97 -4.86
C ALA A 77 1.75 -6.28 -3.93
N ASP A 78 3.00 -6.75 -3.94
CA ASP A 78 4.12 -6.12 -3.24
C ASP A 78 4.87 -5.26 -4.24
N LEU A 79 4.86 -3.94 -4.02
CA LEU A 79 5.40 -2.96 -4.97
C LEU A 79 6.89 -2.68 -4.76
N TRP A 80 7.41 -2.98 -3.56
CA TRP A 80 8.80 -2.73 -3.17
C TRP A 80 9.58 -4.02 -2.96
N SER A 81 10.84 -4.02 -3.39
CA SER A 81 11.80 -5.08 -3.10
C SER A 81 12.45 -4.79 -1.75
N CYS A 82 12.33 -5.70 -0.78
CA CYS A 82 12.99 -5.56 0.52
C CYS A 82 14.47 -5.99 0.50
N ASP A 83 15.02 -6.35 -0.66
CA ASP A 83 16.39 -6.84 -0.78
C ASP A 83 17.40 -5.67 -0.87
N GLY A 84 18.18 -5.49 0.20
CA GLY A 84 19.22 -4.46 0.28
C GLY A 84 20.11 -4.62 1.53
N PRO A 85 21.28 -3.96 1.56
CA PRO A 85 22.08 -3.88 2.79
C PRO A 85 21.30 -3.13 3.88
N LEU A 86 21.58 -3.44 5.14
CA LEU A 86 21.02 -2.69 6.27
C LEU A 86 21.42 -1.21 6.15
N ALA A 87 20.48 -0.31 6.40
CA ALA A 87 20.76 1.13 6.47
C ALA A 87 21.77 1.44 7.59
N ASP A 88 22.78 2.25 7.29
CA ASP A 88 23.77 2.70 8.29
C ASP A 88 23.29 3.95 9.03
N ASN A 89 22.43 4.75 8.41
CA ASN A 89 21.87 5.97 9.01
C ASN A 89 20.42 6.25 8.55
N LEU A 90 19.76 7.22 9.18
CA LEU A 90 18.36 7.58 8.90
C LEU A 90 18.13 8.07 7.45
N GLY A 91 19.15 8.67 6.82
CA GLY A 91 19.09 9.06 5.41
C GLY A 91 19.06 7.85 4.48
N ASP A 92 19.76 6.78 4.82
CA ASP A 92 19.76 5.54 4.04
C ASP A 92 18.41 4.82 4.13
N VAL A 93 17.69 4.93 5.26
CA VAL A 93 16.33 4.39 5.40
C VAL A 93 15.40 4.99 4.35
N VAL A 94 15.52 6.29 4.09
CA VAL A 94 14.76 6.94 3.02
C VAL A 94 15.25 6.49 1.64
N GLY A 95 16.52 6.09 1.47
CA GLY A 95 17.06 5.63 0.19
C GLY A 95 16.77 4.16 -0.16
N ILE A 96 16.62 3.28 0.84
CA ILE A 96 16.37 1.84 0.64
C ILE A 96 15.06 1.59 -0.11
N ASP A 97 14.02 2.39 0.14
CA ASP A 97 12.73 2.28 -0.57
C ASP A 97 12.87 2.62 -2.08
N TYR A 98 13.88 3.40 -2.47
CA TYR A 98 13.97 3.98 -3.81
C TYR A 98 14.98 3.31 -4.75
N GLU A 99 15.98 2.56 -4.25
CA GLU A 99 17.21 2.32 -5.03
C GLU A 99 17.42 0.95 -5.70
N ARG A 100 16.60 -0.10 -5.51
CA ARG A 100 16.93 -1.40 -6.17
C ARG A 100 15.74 -2.18 -6.74
N SER A 101 15.49 -1.95 -8.04
CA SER A 101 15.05 -3.00 -8.96
C SER A 101 16.15 -3.19 -10.03
N PRO A 102 16.75 -4.39 -10.19
CA PRO A 102 17.85 -4.63 -11.14
C PRO A 102 17.50 -4.42 -12.63
N CYS A 103 16.24 -4.11 -12.94
CA CYS A 103 15.78 -3.76 -14.29
C CYS A 103 15.31 -2.30 -14.44
N GLU A 104 15.31 -1.49 -13.37
CA GLU A 104 14.83 -0.10 -13.40
C GLU A 104 15.76 0.74 -12.50
N ALA A 105 16.71 1.45 -13.09
CA ALA A 105 17.70 2.25 -12.37
C ALA A 105 17.14 3.56 -11.76
N HIS A 106 15.85 3.63 -11.44
CA HIS A 106 15.11 4.89 -11.48
C HIS A 106 13.96 4.94 -10.46
N PHE A 107 13.99 5.97 -9.59
CA PHE A 107 13.07 6.27 -8.48
C PHE A 107 11.59 5.90 -8.75
N LYS A 108 11.16 4.70 -8.35
CA LYS A 108 9.77 4.23 -8.51
C LYS A 108 8.73 5.17 -7.89
N ASP A 109 9.06 5.81 -6.77
CA ASP A 109 8.07 6.57 -5.99
C ASP A 109 7.99 8.06 -6.38
N SER A 110 8.69 8.51 -7.41
CA SER A 110 8.67 9.91 -7.84
C SER A 110 8.68 10.13 -9.36
N GLN A 111 8.78 9.07 -10.16
CA GLN A 111 8.76 9.16 -11.61
C GLN A 111 7.35 9.11 -12.19
N PHE A 112 6.69 10.27 -12.18
CA PHE A 112 5.38 10.44 -12.79
C PHE A 112 5.45 10.78 -14.30
N GLY A 113 6.58 10.50 -14.95
CA GLY A 113 6.75 10.68 -16.39
C GLY A 113 5.93 9.66 -17.17
N LYS A 114 5.36 10.05 -18.32
CA LYS A 114 4.48 9.17 -19.11
C LYS A 114 5.12 7.81 -19.42
N THR A 115 6.38 7.79 -19.86
CA THR A 115 7.09 6.55 -20.20
C THR A 115 7.23 5.63 -18.99
N ALA A 116 7.63 6.17 -17.83
CA ALA A 116 7.76 5.40 -16.60
C ALA A 116 6.39 4.83 -16.15
N ILE A 117 5.32 5.64 -16.22
CA ILE A 117 3.96 5.19 -15.91
C ILE A 117 3.53 4.06 -16.86
N ASP A 118 3.76 4.20 -18.16
CA ASP A 118 3.40 3.18 -19.16
C ASP A 118 4.15 1.86 -18.90
N GLU A 119 5.44 1.94 -18.55
CA GLU A 119 6.27 0.80 -18.18
C GLU A 119 5.79 0.12 -16.89
N HIS A 120 5.50 0.90 -15.83
CA HIS A 120 4.98 0.38 -14.57
C HIS A 120 3.64 -0.33 -14.75
N TRP A 121 2.75 0.21 -15.58
CA TRP A 121 1.48 -0.45 -15.94
C TRP A 121 1.69 -1.77 -16.68
N ALA A 122 2.66 -1.83 -17.61
CA ALA A 122 2.98 -3.05 -18.33
C ALA A 122 3.54 -4.12 -17.39
N ASN A 123 4.49 -3.75 -16.51
CA ASN A 123 5.10 -4.65 -15.53
C ASN A 123 4.05 -5.20 -14.55
N GLY A 124 3.18 -4.33 -14.01
CA GLY A 124 2.09 -4.74 -13.12
C GLY A 124 1.08 -5.68 -13.79
N ARG A 125 0.72 -5.41 -15.06
CA ARG A 125 -0.17 -6.29 -15.84
C ARG A 125 0.45 -7.67 -16.04
N HIS A 126 1.70 -7.73 -16.45
CA HIS A 126 2.41 -9.00 -16.67
C HIS A 126 2.50 -9.84 -15.39
N ALA A 127 2.80 -9.21 -14.25
CA ALA A 127 2.83 -9.87 -12.95
C ALA A 127 1.45 -10.41 -12.55
N ALA A 128 0.39 -9.62 -12.77
CA ALA A 128 -0.98 -10.04 -12.49
C ALA A 128 -1.42 -11.22 -13.38
N GLU A 129 -1.16 -11.17 -14.68
CA GLU A 129 -1.45 -12.26 -15.62
C GLU A 129 -0.73 -13.56 -15.25
N THR A 130 0.55 -13.45 -14.88
CA THR A 130 1.33 -14.59 -14.39
C THR A 130 0.73 -15.19 -13.12
N ALA A 131 0.40 -14.37 -12.13
CA ALA A 131 -0.18 -14.84 -10.88
C ALA A 131 -1.56 -15.50 -11.09
N LEU A 132 -2.40 -14.94 -11.97
CA LEU A 132 -3.70 -15.51 -12.29
C LEU A 132 -3.58 -16.88 -12.98
N SER A 133 -2.61 -17.05 -13.88
CA SER A 133 -2.39 -18.34 -14.55
C SER A 133 -2.06 -19.49 -13.59
N GLN A 134 -1.46 -19.19 -12.43
CA GLN A 134 -1.12 -20.17 -11.40
C GLN A 134 -2.34 -20.57 -10.55
N ILE A 135 -3.36 -19.71 -10.46
CA ILE A 135 -4.58 -19.96 -9.69
C ILE A 135 -5.52 -20.88 -10.45
N ASP A 136 -5.62 -20.72 -11.78
CA ASP A 136 -6.46 -21.59 -12.62
C ASP A 136 -5.97 -23.04 -12.67
N THR A 137 -4.71 -23.28 -12.32
CA THR A 137 -4.10 -24.61 -12.25
C THR A 137 -4.20 -25.30 -10.88
N ALA A 138 -4.79 -24.66 -9.86
CA ALA A 138 -4.76 -25.10 -8.44
C ALA A 138 -6.15 -25.37 -7.82
#